data_AF-Q5BVN3-F1
#
_entry.id   AF-Q5BVN3-F1
#
_cell.length_a   1.000
_cell.length_b   1.000
_cell.length_c   1.000
_cell.angle_alpha   90.00
_cell.angle_beta   90.00
_cell.angle_gamma   90.00
#
_symmetry.space_group_name_H-M   'P 1'
#
loop_
_entity.id
_entity.type
_entity.pdbx_description
1 polymer ?
#
loop_
_entity_poly.entity_id
_entity_poly.type
_entity_poly.pdbx_seq_one_letter_code
_entity_poly.pdbx_strand_id
1 'polypeptide(L)'
;MPDTIPAEIVPSIDATGTPTVHQQHAQPNKWGMVKAFAFRLLTAYFVLNLFRRPSPNQMDPNKTVIPATNLYPSGSPMDLFVYLSEDPVFRSFNNSNALFWYEPNVTYGDWNGGPNGDGSYSKISEIKCDQFPNLMFNGSLYIHVYFVKPGFSPDPNTGNNYSLKYTVYKSKMLTRYKRRRLSRTTNLITGHTDSHPDLIADSST
;
A
#
# COMPACT_ATOMS: atom_id res chain seq x y z
N MET A 1 -45.57 -43.49 -52.69
CA MET A 1 -45.86 -42.90 -54.00
C MET A 1 -47.28 -42.35 -53.98
N PRO A 2 -47.58 -41.20 -54.61
CA PRO A 2 -46.77 -40.43 -55.59
C PRO A 2 -46.27 -39.09 -55.00
N ASP A 3 -45.13 -38.48 -55.36
CA ASP A 3 -44.49 -38.11 -56.64
C ASP A 3 -45.08 -36.88 -57.38
N THR A 4 -44.16 -35.98 -57.78
CA THR A 4 -44.22 -34.96 -58.88
C THR A 4 -44.79 -33.57 -58.51
N ILE A 5 -44.02 -32.48 -58.29
CA ILE A 5 -43.18 -31.59 -59.17
C ILE A 5 -44.02 -30.75 -60.18
N PRO A 6 -43.66 -29.52 -60.62
CA PRO A 6 -43.47 -28.19 -59.96
C PRO A 6 -44.34 -27.08 -60.64
N ALA A 7 -44.20 -25.80 -60.25
CA ALA A 7 -44.34 -24.69 -61.21
C ALA A 7 -43.60 -23.43 -60.71
N GLU A 8 -42.39 -23.29 -61.24
CA GLU A 8 -41.62 -22.06 -61.38
C GLU A 8 -42.44 -21.02 -62.16
N ILE A 9 -42.52 -19.78 -61.66
CA ILE A 9 -42.97 -18.63 -62.46
C ILE A 9 -41.80 -17.67 -62.58
N VAL A 10 -41.37 -17.55 -63.83
CA VAL A 10 -40.22 -16.86 -64.39
C VAL A 10 -40.29 -15.34 -64.13
N PRO A 11 -39.14 -14.66 -63.93
CA PRO A 11 -39.08 -13.21 -63.84
C PRO A 11 -39.26 -12.55 -65.21
N SER A 12 -40.10 -11.53 -65.29
CA SER A 12 -40.12 -10.61 -66.43
C SER A 12 -39.01 -9.57 -66.28
N ILE A 13 -38.06 -9.57 -67.21
CA ILE A 13 -36.98 -8.58 -67.35
C ILE A 13 -37.23 -7.71 -68.58
N ASP A 14 -37.09 -6.39 -68.39
CA ASP A 14 -36.53 -5.40 -69.33
C ASP A 14 -36.63 -4.02 -68.66
N ALA A 15 -35.77 -3.02 -68.86
CA ALA A 15 -34.42 -2.93 -69.43
C ALA A 15 -33.78 -1.67 -68.82
N THR A 16 -32.81 -1.86 -67.92
CA THR A 16 -31.82 -0.94 -67.29
C THR A 16 -31.64 -1.41 -65.84
N GLY A 17 -30.80 -2.43 -65.65
CA GLY A 17 -30.61 -3.13 -64.39
C GLY A 17 -29.88 -2.32 -63.33
N THR A 18 -30.62 -1.52 -62.55
CA THR A 18 -30.28 -1.21 -61.16
C THR A 18 -31.57 -1.19 -60.31
N PRO A 19 -31.75 -2.12 -59.35
CA PRO A 19 -32.92 -2.12 -58.49
C PRO A 19 -32.81 -0.98 -57.48
N THR A 20 -33.71 0.00 -57.62
CA THR A 20 -33.97 1.05 -56.64
C THR A 20 -34.70 0.45 -55.44
N VAL A 21 -33.99 0.22 -54.33
CA VAL A 21 -34.66 0.10 -53.03
C VAL A 21 -35.15 1.51 -52.67
N HIS A 22 -36.46 1.70 -52.67
CA HIS A 22 -37.07 2.92 -52.15
C HIS A 22 -36.67 3.12 -50.68
N GLN A 23 -35.76 4.05 -50.41
CA GLN A 23 -35.62 4.66 -49.10
C GLN A 23 -36.93 5.37 -48.78
N GLN A 24 -37.76 4.78 -47.92
CA GLN A 24 -38.77 5.55 -47.21
C GLN A 24 -38.04 6.54 -46.30
N HIS A 25 -37.96 7.78 -46.77
CA HIS A 25 -37.65 8.93 -45.93
C HIS A 25 -38.77 9.09 -44.90
N ALA A 26 -38.60 8.45 -43.74
CA ALA A 26 -39.41 8.74 -42.57
C ALA A 26 -39.28 10.24 -42.26
N GLN A 27 -40.41 10.94 -42.35
CA GLN A 27 -40.55 12.36 -42.00
C GLN A 27 -39.76 12.66 -40.72
N PRO A 28 -38.85 13.64 -40.71
CA PRO A 28 -38.06 13.95 -39.52
C PRO A 28 -39.03 14.39 -38.43
N ASN A 29 -39.23 13.53 -37.44
CA ASN A 29 -40.12 13.80 -36.32
C ASN A 29 -39.54 14.99 -35.55
N LYS A 30 -40.08 16.19 -35.82
CA LYS A 30 -39.62 17.46 -35.23
C LYS A 30 -39.62 17.41 -33.71
N TRP A 31 -40.55 16.64 -33.12
CA TRP A 31 -40.58 16.37 -31.69
C TRP A 31 -39.42 15.49 -31.21
N GLY A 32 -39.06 14.47 -32.00
CA GLY A 32 -37.88 13.65 -31.76
C GLY A 32 -36.58 14.45 -31.83
N MET A 33 -36.48 15.40 -32.76
CA MET A 33 -35.33 16.31 -32.87
C MET A 33 -35.24 17.28 -31.69
N VAL A 34 -36.35 17.88 -31.26
CA VAL A 34 -36.39 18.77 -30.07
C VAL A 34 -36.03 17.99 -28.81
N LYS A 35 -36.57 16.77 -28.64
CA LYS A 35 -36.25 15.90 -27.49
C LYS A 35 -34.77 15.50 -27.48
N ALA A 36 -34.19 15.17 -28.63
CA ALA A 36 -32.77 14.85 -28.74
C ALA A 36 -31.88 16.08 -28.45
N PHE A 37 -32.30 17.28 -28.87
CA PHE A 37 -31.59 18.51 -28.58
C PHE A 37 -31.61 18.86 -27.08
N ALA A 38 -32.77 18.75 -26.43
CA ALA A 38 -32.90 18.95 -24.99
C ALA A 38 -32.07 17.95 -24.19
N PHE A 39 -32.07 16.67 -24.60
CA PHE A 39 -31.25 15.64 -23.96
C PHE A 39 -29.74 15.91 -24.13
N ARG A 40 -29.31 16.37 -25.31
CA ARG A 40 -27.91 16.78 -25.54
C ARG A 40 -27.51 17.98 -24.68
N LEU A 41 -28.39 18.96 -24.48
CA LEU A 41 -28.14 20.13 -23.64
C LEU A 41 -28.03 19.76 -22.16
N LEU A 42 -28.90 18.87 -21.67
CA LEU A 42 -28.84 18.34 -20.31
C LEU A 42 -27.59 17.49 -20.07
N THR A 43 -27.25 16.64 -21.03
CA THR A 43 -26.02 15.82 -20.98
C THR A 43 -24.77 16.70 -21.01
N ALA A 44 -24.72 17.71 -21.88
CA ALA A 44 -23.63 18.68 -21.92
C ALA A 44 -23.51 19.45 -20.60
N TYR A 45 -24.61 19.91 -20.01
CA TYR A 45 -24.62 20.56 -18.70
C TYR A 45 -24.09 19.64 -17.60
N PHE A 46 -24.51 18.38 -17.57
CA PHE A 46 -24.05 17.40 -16.58
C PHE A 46 -22.55 17.10 -16.72
N VAL A 47 -22.06 16.94 -17.96
CA VAL A 47 -20.65 16.75 -18.27
C VAL A 47 -19.84 18.00 -17.90
N LEU A 48 -20.30 19.19 -18.28
CA LEU A 48 -19.69 20.47 -17.89
C LEU A 48 -19.68 20.67 -16.37
N ASN A 49 -20.69 20.19 -15.65
CA ASN A 49 -20.74 20.25 -14.20
C ASN A 49 -19.77 19.27 -13.53
N LEU A 50 -19.57 18.08 -14.10
CA LEU A 50 -18.57 17.11 -13.61
C LEU A 50 -17.12 17.54 -13.94
N PHE A 51 -16.90 18.23 -15.07
CA PHE A 51 -15.58 18.73 -15.49
C PHE A 51 -15.28 20.16 -15.04
N ARG A 52 -16.24 20.85 -14.40
CA ARG A 52 -15.99 22.05 -13.58
C ARG A 52 -15.23 21.62 -12.33
N ARG A 53 -13.93 21.36 -12.50
CA ARG A 53 -12.99 21.34 -11.39
C ARG A 53 -13.07 22.72 -10.73
N PRO A 54 -13.21 22.82 -9.39
CA PRO A 54 -13.02 24.11 -8.74
C PRO A 54 -11.64 24.62 -9.14
N SER A 55 -11.56 25.83 -9.65
CA SER A 55 -10.28 26.47 -9.97
C SER A 55 -9.37 26.37 -8.75
N PRO A 56 -8.10 25.93 -8.88
CA PRO A 56 -7.24 25.67 -7.73
C PRO A 56 -6.87 26.91 -6.89
N ASN A 57 -7.40 28.09 -7.20
CA ASN A 57 -7.04 29.36 -6.58
C ASN A 57 -8.21 30.18 -6.01
N GLN A 58 -9.41 29.61 -5.85
CA GLN A 58 -10.40 30.23 -4.97
C GLN A 58 -10.20 29.69 -3.56
N MET A 59 -9.16 30.20 -2.87
CA MET A 59 -9.15 30.21 -1.41
C MET A 59 -10.37 31.02 -0.99
N ASP A 60 -11.43 30.32 -0.60
CA ASP A 60 -12.60 30.91 0.02
C ASP A 60 -12.11 31.71 1.24
N PRO A 61 -12.21 33.05 1.26
CA PRO A 61 -11.67 33.88 2.35
C PRO A 61 -12.32 33.58 3.70
N ASN A 62 -13.42 32.82 3.71
CA ASN A 62 -14.11 32.38 4.92
C ASN A 62 -13.76 30.94 5.34
N LYS A 63 -12.91 30.23 4.59
CA LYS A 63 -12.44 28.89 4.94
C LYS A 63 -11.10 29.00 5.67
N THR A 64 -11.15 29.17 6.98
CA THR A 64 -9.97 29.14 7.85
C THR A 64 -9.27 27.78 7.69
N VAL A 65 -8.09 27.78 7.06
CA VAL A 65 -7.21 26.62 7.02
C VAL A 65 -6.63 26.45 8.42
N ILE A 66 -7.09 25.43 9.15
CA ILE A 66 -6.51 25.10 10.45
C ILE A 66 -5.14 24.49 10.20
N PRO A 67 -4.04 25.09 10.69
CA PRO A 67 -2.72 24.52 10.52
C PRO A 67 -2.64 23.17 11.24
N ALA A 68 -1.83 22.24 10.72
CA ALA A 68 -1.54 21.00 11.43
C ALA A 68 -0.87 21.33 12.76
N THR A 69 -1.40 20.78 13.85
CA THR A 69 -0.86 20.94 15.20
C THR A 69 -0.14 19.68 15.62
N ASN A 70 0.88 19.83 16.48
CA ASN A 70 1.54 18.68 17.08
C ASN A 70 0.53 17.93 17.95
N LEU A 71 0.45 16.61 17.77
CA LEU A 71 -0.40 15.75 18.60
C LEU A 71 0.04 15.76 20.06
N TYR A 72 1.33 15.94 20.32
CA TYR A 72 1.92 15.95 21.65
C TYR A 72 2.49 17.33 21.97
N PRO A 73 1.92 18.07 22.94
CA PRO A 73 2.53 19.30 23.41
C PRO A 73 3.86 19.00 24.13
N SER A 74 4.77 19.97 24.10
CA SER A 74 6.02 19.91 24.89
C SER A 74 5.70 19.68 26.37
N GLY A 75 6.45 18.81 27.03
CA GLY A 75 6.21 18.41 28.41
C GLY A 75 5.22 17.25 28.59
N SER A 76 4.68 16.68 27.50
CA SER A 76 3.79 15.51 27.60
C SER A 76 4.57 14.28 28.09
N PRO A 77 4.15 13.62 29.18
CA PRO A 77 4.74 12.35 29.57
C PRO A 77 4.30 11.25 28.61
N MET A 78 5.20 10.29 28.36
CA MET A 78 5.00 9.12 27.50
C MET A 78 5.68 7.90 28.10
N ASP A 79 5.16 6.72 27.81
CA ASP A 79 5.82 5.47 28.15
C ASP A 79 6.42 4.85 26.89
N LEU A 80 7.69 4.44 26.98
CA LEU A 80 8.43 3.76 25.93
C LEU A 80 8.34 2.25 26.14
N PHE A 81 7.91 1.54 25.10
CA PHE A 81 7.98 0.09 25.02
C PHE A 81 8.81 -0.31 23.82
N VAL A 82 9.82 -1.14 24.04
CA VAL A 82 10.67 -1.69 23.00
C VAL A 82 10.58 -3.21 23.04
N TYR A 83 10.14 -3.79 21.93
CA TYR A 83 10.04 -5.23 21.76
C TYR A 83 11.03 -5.74 20.73
N LEU A 84 11.42 -7.00 20.89
CA LEU A 84 12.21 -7.75 19.92
C LEU A 84 11.38 -8.90 19.37
N SER A 85 11.35 -9.02 18.05
CA SER A 85 10.71 -10.15 17.38
C SER A 85 11.35 -10.45 16.04
N GLU A 86 11.12 -11.66 15.55
CA GLU A 86 11.58 -12.09 14.23
C GLU A 86 10.65 -11.60 13.11
N ASP A 87 9.43 -11.18 13.48
CA ASP A 87 8.43 -10.66 12.56
C ASP A 87 8.68 -9.19 12.21
N PRO A 88 8.50 -8.78 10.94
CA PRO A 88 8.56 -7.36 10.54
C PRO A 88 7.47 -6.48 11.18
N VAL A 89 6.36 -7.10 11.60
CA VAL A 89 5.23 -6.47 12.28
C VAL A 89 4.99 -7.19 13.59
N PHE A 90 5.10 -6.48 14.69
CA PHE A 90 4.93 -7.06 16.01
C PHE A 90 3.46 -7.36 16.31
N ARG A 91 3.19 -8.59 16.74
CA ARG A 91 1.85 -9.07 17.13
C ARG A 91 1.82 -9.75 18.49
N SER A 92 2.98 -10.14 19.02
CA SER A 92 3.11 -11.01 20.19
C SER A 92 3.21 -10.20 21.49
N PHE A 93 2.24 -9.31 21.74
CA PHE A 93 2.22 -8.45 22.93
C PHE A 93 2.01 -9.22 24.25
N ASN A 94 1.47 -10.44 24.18
CA ASN A 94 1.29 -11.32 25.33
C ASN A 94 2.60 -11.97 25.83
N ASN A 95 3.67 -11.89 25.05
CA ASN A 95 4.94 -12.50 25.39
C ASN A 95 5.80 -11.52 26.19
N SER A 96 5.89 -11.73 27.50
CA SER A 96 6.72 -10.90 28.39
C SER A 96 8.22 -10.95 28.02
N ASN A 97 8.70 -12.05 27.44
CA ASN A 97 10.10 -12.20 27.03
C ASN A 97 10.45 -11.36 25.80
N ALA A 98 9.45 -10.95 25.01
CA ALA A 98 9.68 -10.09 23.85
C ALA A 98 9.96 -8.63 24.26
N LEU A 99 9.58 -8.23 25.49
CA LEU A 99 9.83 -6.88 25.99
C LEU A 99 11.31 -6.71 26.33
N PHE A 100 12.01 -5.98 25.48
CA PHE A 100 13.42 -5.67 25.66
C PHE A 100 13.63 -4.50 26.59
N TRP A 101 12.84 -3.45 26.47
CA TRP A 101 12.98 -2.24 27.28
C TRP A 101 11.63 -1.59 27.54
N TYR A 102 11.40 -1.24 28.80
CA TYR A 102 10.33 -0.39 29.23
C TYR A 102 10.93 0.81 29.96
N GLU A 103 10.61 2.02 29.50
CA GLU A 103 11.00 3.27 30.16
C GLU A 103 9.73 4.12 30.37
N PRO A 104 9.21 4.19 31.62
CA PRO A 104 8.04 4.99 31.92
C PRO A 104 8.37 6.49 32.04
N ASN A 105 7.35 7.34 31.85
CA ASN A 105 7.42 8.79 32.14
C ASN A 105 8.52 9.55 31.39
N VAL A 106 8.81 9.16 30.15
CA VAL A 106 9.68 9.92 29.24
C VAL A 106 8.94 11.19 28.82
N THR A 107 9.52 12.36 29.11
CA THR A 107 8.91 13.65 28.79
C THR A 107 9.24 14.07 27.36
N TYR A 108 8.21 14.35 26.56
CA TYR A 108 8.40 14.85 25.21
C TYR A 108 8.97 16.28 25.19
N GLY A 109 10.11 16.46 24.53
CA GLY A 109 10.78 17.76 24.41
C GLY A 109 11.66 18.13 25.61
N ASP A 110 11.96 17.18 26.49
CA ASP A 110 12.92 17.36 27.58
C ASP A 110 14.37 17.20 27.06
N TRP A 111 15.24 18.14 27.47
CA TRP A 111 16.66 18.19 27.10
C TRP A 111 17.58 17.83 28.26
N ASN A 112 17.03 17.72 29.48
CA ASN A 112 17.79 17.44 30.70
C ASN A 112 17.46 16.07 31.30
N GLY A 113 16.65 15.28 30.60
CA GLY A 113 16.29 13.93 31.00
C GLY A 113 17.44 12.93 30.89
N GLY A 114 17.16 11.68 31.25
CA GLY A 114 18.11 10.58 31.15
C GLY A 114 19.17 10.57 32.26
N PRO A 115 19.96 9.48 32.37
CA PRO A 115 20.94 9.31 33.44
C PRO A 115 22.07 10.34 33.45
N ASN A 116 22.39 10.89 32.29
CA ASN A 116 23.49 11.84 32.09
C ASN A 116 23.03 13.31 32.03
N GLY A 117 21.72 13.57 32.09
CA GLY A 117 21.16 14.92 32.01
C GLY A 117 21.24 15.57 30.62
N ASP A 118 21.37 14.77 29.56
CA ASP A 118 21.51 15.21 28.17
C ASP A 118 20.27 14.89 27.30
N GLY A 119 19.16 14.49 27.93
CA GLY A 119 17.93 14.07 27.25
C GLY A 119 18.03 12.71 26.56
N SER A 120 19.15 11.98 26.72
CA SER A 120 19.40 10.71 26.05
C SER A 120 19.20 9.53 26.99
N TYR A 121 18.50 8.52 26.50
CA TYR A 121 18.31 7.24 27.18
C TYR A 121 19.00 6.15 26.37
N SER A 122 19.83 5.34 27.03
CA SER A 122 20.55 4.24 26.39
C SER A 122 20.42 2.96 27.21
N LYS A 123 20.20 1.85 26.51
CA LYS A 123 20.16 0.52 27.10
C LYS A 123 21.04 -0.43 26.31
N ILE A 124 21.94 -1.10 27.02
CA ILE A 124 22.84 -2.12 26.48
C ILE A 124 22.45 -3.45 27.11
N SER A 125 22.29 -4.48 26.30
CA SER A 125 21.98 -5.83 26.76
C SER A 125 22.45 -6.86 25.74
N GLU A 126 22.84 -8.03 26.23
CA GLU A 126 23.24 -9.17 25.41
C GLU A 126 22.03 -10.07 25.12
N ILE A 127 21.74 -10.28 23.85
CA ILE A 127 20.61 -11.07 23.40
C ILE A 127 21.13 -12.44 22.97
N LYS A 128 20.64 -13.51 23.60
CA LYS A 128 21.00 -14.88 23.21
C LYS A 128 20.21 -15.27 21.96
N CYS A 129 20.92 -15.60 20.88
CA CYS A 129 20.30 -15.99 19.61
C CYS A 129 19.40 -17.23 19.74
N ASP A 130 19.68 -18.13 20.69
CA ASP A 130 18.91 -19.36 20.92
C ASP A 130 17.45 -19.10 21.31
N GLN A 131 17.13 -17.90 21.78
CA GLN A 131 15.75 -17.47 22.09
C GLN A 131 14.92 -17.22 20.81
N PHE A 132 15.58 -17.14 19.65
CA PHE A 132 15.02 -16.77 18.36
C PHE A 132 15.29 -17.91 17.36
N PRO A 133 14.37 -18.89 17.24
CA PRO A 133 14.59 -20.07 16.41
C PRO A 133 14.83 -19.72 14.94
N ASN A 134 14.05 -18.80 14.37
CA ASN A 134 14.18 -18.45 12.96
C ASN A 134 15.48 -17.67 12.71
N LEU A 135 15.96 -16.89 13.68
CA LEU A 135 17.25 -16.20 13.58
C LEU A 135 18.41 -17.17 13.29
N MET A 136 18.40 -18.38 13.87
CA MET A 136 19.39 -19.42 13.57
C MET A 136 19.28 -19.99 12.15
N PHE A 137 18.10 -19.92 11.55
CA PHE A 137 17.81 -20.38 10.18
C PHE A 137 17.85 -19.22 9.16
N ASN A 138 18.81 -18.30 9.30
CA ASN A 138 18.95 -17.09 8.48
C ASN A 138 17.74 -16.14 8.53
N GLY A 139 16.95 -16.22 9.59
CA GLY A 139 15.88 -15.28 9.89
C GLY A 139 16.40 -13.89 10.21
N SER A 140 15.46 -12.97 10.29
CA SER A 140 15.72 -11.57 10.62
C SER A 140 15.27 -11.28 12.02
N LEU A 141 15.97 -10.37 12.71
CA LEU A 141 15.51 -9.83 13.99
C LEU A 141 15.14 -8.37 13.81
N TYR A 142 14.00 -7.97 14.36
CA TYR A 142 13.48 -6.63 14.32
C TYR A 142 13.34 -6.06 15.73
N ILE A 143 13.55 -4.76 15.84
CA ILE A 143 13.23 -3.96 17.02
C ILE A 143 11.98 -3.15 16.73
N HIS A 144 11.05 -3.19 17.67
CA HIS A 144 9.75 -2.53 17.58
C HIS A 144 9.65 -1.53 18.71
N VAL A 145 9.54 -0.26 18.37
CA VAL A 145 9.50 0.85 19.32
C VAL A 145 8.10 1.44 19.32
N TYR A 146 7.51 1.50 20.51
CA TYR A 146 6.22 2.10 20.75
C TYR A 146 6.36 3.23 21.78
N PHE A 147 5.79 4.38 21.46
CA PHE A 147 5.49 5.42 22.44
C PHE A 147 4.00 5.47 22.64
N VAL A 148 3.57 5.41 23.90
CA VAL A 148 2.17 5.47 24.29
C VAL A 148 1.96 6.52 25.37
N LYS A 149 0.71 6.97 25.52
CA LYS A 149 0.33 7.79 26.67
C LYS A 149 0.54 7.00 27.97
N PRO A 150 0.96 7.63 29.08
CA PRO A 150 1.18 6.92 30.34
C PRO A 150 -0.07 6.18 30.79
N GLY A 151 0.11 4.92 31.18
CA GLY A 151 -0.97 4.02 31.58
C GLY A 151 -1.77 3.39 30.42
N PHE A 152 -1.43 3.68 29.16
CA PHE A 152 -1.97 2.97 27.99
C PHE A 152 -1.04 1.82 27.58
N SER A 153 -1.61 0.79 26.99
CA SER A 153 -0.92 -0.36 26.42
C SER A 153 -0.65 -0.14 24.92
N PRO A 154 0.48 -0.60 24.38
CA PRO A 154 0.73 -0.61 22.92
C PRO A 154 -0.04 -1.72 22.18
N ASP A 155 -0.66 -2.65 22.91
CA ASP A 155 -1.41 -3.78 22.34
C ASP A 155 -2.82 -3.36 21.89
N PRO A 156 -3.17 -3.52 20.60
CA PRO A 156 -4.50 -3.19 20.09
C PRO A 156 -5.62 -4.03 20.71
N ASN A 157 -5.30 -5.19 21.29
CA ASN A 157 -6.31 -6.08 21.87
C ASN A 157 -6.70 -5.69 23.31
N THR A 158 -6.00 -4.76 23.96
CA THR A 158 -6.30 -4.33 25.33
C THR A 158 -7.56 -3.43 25.43
N GLY A 159 -8.32 -3.26 24.34
CA GLY A 159 -9.59 -2.54 24.32
C GLY A 159 -9.44 -1.08 24.74
N ASN A 160 -10.05 -0.70 25.87
CA ASN A 160 -10.06 0.69 26.36
C ASN A 160 -8.69 1.24 26.77
N ASN A 161 -7.73 0.36 27.08
CA ASN A 161 -6.38 0.77 27.46
C ASN A 161 -5.46 0.96 26.24
N TYR A 162 -5.99 0.81 25.03
CA TYR A 162 -5.27 1.08 23.79
C TYR A 162 -5.78 2.36 23.14
N SER A 163 -4.85 3.17 22.61
CA SER A 163 -5.23 4.33 21.81
C SER A 163 -4.45 4.37 20.52
N LEU A 164 -5.12 4.08 19.40
CA LEU A 164 -4.51 4.19 18.06
C LEU A 164 -4.00 5.60 17.78
N LYS A 165 -4.72 6.63 18.24
CA LYS A 165 -4.35 8.04 18.04
C LYS A 165 -3.06 8.38 18.79
N TYR A 166 -2.93 7.94 20.03
CA TYR A 166 -1.81 8.29 20.91
C TYR A 166 -0.72 7.20 20.99
N THR A 167 -0.69 6.27 20.03
CA THR A 167 0.35 5.25 19.93
C THR A 167 1.21 5.56 18.70
N VAL A 168 2.49 5.84 18.92
CA VAL A 168 3.47 5.98 17.85
C VAL A 168 4.25 4.69 17.74
N TYR A 169 4.32 4.12 16.54
CA TYR A 169 5.01 2.87 16.27
C TYR A 169 6.10 3.05 15.21
N LYS A 170 7.28 2.49 15.46
CA LYS A 170 8.36 2.38 14.48
C LYS A 170 9.07 1.04 14.62
N SER A 171 9.38 0.39 13.51
CA SER A 171 10.22 -0.80 13.49
C SER A 171 11.51 -0.61 12.70
N LYS A 172 12.52 -1.41 13.04
CA LYS A 172 13.80 -1.47 12.32
C LYS A 172 14.37 -2.89 12.39
N MET A 173 15.00 -3.33 11.31
CA MET A 173 15.74 -4.59 11.28
C MET A 173 17.10 -4.42 11.97
N LEU A 174 17.40 -5.30 12.92
CA LEU A 174 18.68 -5.34 13.65
C LEU A 174 19.72 -6.19 12.91
N THR A 175 19.31 -7.31 12.37
CA THR A 175 20.20 -8.22 11.62
C THR A 175 20.67 -7.56 10.33
N ARG A 176 21.98 -7.58 10.09
CA ARG A 176 22.56 -7.19 8.80
C ARG A 176 22.97 -8.44 8.04
N TYR A 177 22.47 -8.58 6.82
CA TYR A 177 22.94 -9.65 5.94
C TYR A 177 24.39 -9.39 5.53
N LYS A 178 25.23 -10.42 5.67
CA LYS A 178 26.57 -10.41 5.11
C LYS A 178 26.46 -10.56 3.60
N ARG A 179 27.06 -9.62 2.84
CA ARG A 179 27.12 -9.73 1.38
C ARG A 179 27.80 -11.04 1.00
N ARG A 180 27.12 -11.82 0.17
CA ARG A 180 27.65 -13.08 -0.36
C ARG A 180 28.88 -12.81 -1.24
N ARG A 181 29.95 -13.56 -1.02
CA ARG A 181 31.12 -13.55 -1.91
C ARG A 181 30.94 -14.67 -2.93
N LEU A 182 30.93 -14.30 -4.20
CA LEU A 182 30.86 -15.26 -5.30
C LEU A 182 32.27 -15.64 -5.71
N SER A 183 32.53 -16.93 -5.83
CA SER A 183 33.79 -17.41 -6.41
C SER A 183 33.66 -17.41 -7.93
N ARG A 184 34.58 -16.73 -8.61
CA ARG A 184 34.73 -16.74 -10.06
C ARG A 184 35.86 -17.67 -10.53
N THR A 185 36.63 -18.20 -9.59
CA THR A 185 37.80 -19.02 -9.88
C THR A 185 37.41 -20.49 -9.87
N THR A 186 37.76 -21.19 -10.94
CA THR A 186 37.68 -22.64 -11.05
C THR A 186 39.05 -23.24 -10.77
N ASN A 187 39.09 -24.48 -10.27
CA ASN A 187 40.34 -25.21 -10.16
C ASN A 187 40.81 -25.63 -11.58
N LEU A 188 42.05 -25.33 -11.94
CA LEU A 188 42.59 -25.56 -13.30
C LEU A 188 42.92 -27.03 -13.57
N ILE A 189 43.07 -27.86 -12.54
CA ILE A 189 43.40 -29.28 -12.65
C ILE A 189 42.13 -30.12 -12.72
N THR A 190 41.10 -29.76 -11.96
CA THR A 190 39.83 -30.52 -11.89
C THR A 190 38.69 -29.88 -12.67
N GLY A 191 38.82 -28.63 -13.11
CA GLY A 191 37.76 -27.88 -13.81
C GLY A 191 36.57 -27.50 -12.93
N HIS A 192 36.48 -28.04 -11.71
CA HIS A 192 35.39 -27.80 -10.76
C HIS A 192 35.76 -26.71 -9.74
N THR A 193 34.74 -26.06 -9.20
CA THR A 193 34.89 -25.07 -8.13
C THR A 193 34.61 -25.74 -6.79
N ASP A 194 35.54 -25.66 -5.84
CA ASP A 194 35.38 -26.22 -4.47
C ASP A 194 34.41 -25.42 -3.58
N SER A 195 33.83 -24.34 -4.12
CA SER A 195 32.83 -23.54 -3.44
C SER A 195 31.45 -24.21 -3.55
N HIS A 196 30.60 -24.01 -2.53
CA HIS A 196 29.22 -24.45 -2.54
C HIS A 196 28.53 -24.03 -3.85
N PRO A 197 27.73 -24.88 -4.51
CA PRO A 197 27.16 -24.62 -5.84
C PRO A 197 26.44 -23.28 -5.92
N ASP A 198 25.72 -22.91 -4.85
CA ASP A 198 25.08 -21.62 -4.80
C ASP A 198 26.07 -20.48 -4.97
N LEU A 199 27.28 -20.53 -4.41
CA LEU A 199 28.26 -19.42 -4.36
C LEU A 199 29.08 -19.23 -5.65
N ILE A 200 28.80 -20.00 -6.69
CA ILE A 200 29.49 -19.86 -7.99
C ILE A 200 28.88 -18.67 -8.72
N ALA A 201 29.72 -17.81 -9.31
CA ALA A 201 29.23 -16.74 -10.16
C ALA A 201 28.80 -17.30 -11.51
N ASP A 202 27.62 -16.89 -12.00
CA ASP A 202 27.19 -17.21 -13.36
C ASP A 202 28.21 -16.65 -14.36
N SER A 203 28.63 -17.47 -15.32
CA SER A 203 29.66 -17.13 -16.30
C SER A 203 29.15 -16.29 -17.48
N SER A 204 27.87 -15.89 -17.47
CA SER A 204 27.17 -15.26 -18.58
C SER A 204 26.94 -13.74 -18.44
N THR A 205 27.78 -13.03 -17.68
CA THR A 205 27.71 -11.56 -17.52
C THR A 205 29.10 -10.94 -17.57
#